data_AF-A0A0S7XTU5-F1
#
_entry.id   AF-A0A0S7XTU5-F1
#
_cell.length_a   1.000
_cell.length_b   1.000
_cell.length_c   1.000
_cell.angle_alpha   90.00
_cell.angle_beta   90.00
_cell.angle_gamma   90.00
#
_symmetry.space_group_name_H-M   'P 1'
#
loop_
_entity.id
_entity.type
_entity.pdbx_description
1 polymer ?
#
loop_
_entity_poly.entity_id
_entity_poly.type
_entity_poly.pdbx_seq_one_letter_code
_entity_poly.pdbx_strand_id
1 'polypeptide(L)'
;MFLALAFLIPFAYSLRYNLSLIRKLGIDTSEVRFPQTGSNGISVDSRGRIYCAIFDYQRLQVYDKNGQFIRGWFTYIPKKVFSLHLLTDPNDNIHIVANASHDIYDSNGVLLSTKRGENLDPNKEHVGDGYNLTRDQHGNVYRFQSGLSSMLFPKIIKITPTGEQKVLIEDPLELWLMMGPVHAWLLFMLWMLFLAVVFVLNYFRLQRRASSVILF
;
A
#
# COMPACT_ATOMS: atom_id res chain seq x y z
N MET A 1 -24.80 -22.03 2.01
CA MET A 1 -23.58 -21.69 2.78
C MET A 1 -22.31 -21.81 1.92
N PHE A 2 -22.30 -21.28 0.69
CA PHE A 2 -21.12 -21.25 -0.19
C PHE A 2 -20.97 -19.92 -0.98
N LEU A 3 -21.93 -19.00 -0.87
CA LEU A 3 -21.88 -17.71 -1.58
C LEU A 3 -21.10 -16.61 -0.84
N ALA A 4 -20.79 -16.76 0.44
CA ALA A 4 -20.05 -15.73 1.20
C ALA A 4 -18.55 -15.71 0.86
N LEU A 5 -17.95 -16.84 0.44
CA LEU A 5 -16.54 -16.88 0.02
C LEU A 5 -16.29 -16.28 -1.37
N ALA A 6 -17.31 -16.15 -2.22
CA ALA A 6 -17.18 -15.62 -3.58
C ALA A 6 -16.96 -14.09 -3.61
N PHE A 7 -17.26 -13.37 -2.52
CA PHE A 7 -17.13 -11.91 -2.44
C PHE A 7 -15.86 -11.42 -1.74
N LEU A 8 -15.11 -12.30 -1.05
CA LEU A 8 -13.85 -11.95 -0.39
C LEU A 8 -12.63 -12.03 -1.33
N ILE A 9 -12.75 -12.82 -2.40
CA ILE A 9 -11.67 -13.08 -3.36
C ILE A 9 -11.51 -12.00 -4.45
N PRO A 10 -12.52 -11.22 -4.90
CA PRO A 10 -12.33 -10.34 -6.06
C PRO A 10 -11.52 -9.08 -5.80
N PHE A 11 -11.37 -8.57 -4.57
CA PHE A 11 -10.88 -7.17 -4.40
C PHE A 11 -9.35 -7.04 -4.38
N ALA A 12 -8.64 -7.89 -3.64
CA ALA A 12 -7.17 -7.95 -3.69
C ALA A 12 -6.67 -8.41 -5.08
N TYR A 13 -7.46 -9.23 -5.77
CA TYR A 13 -7.21 -9.59 -7.16
C TYR A 13 -7.52 -8.42 -8.12
N SER A 14 -8.63 -7.70 -7.94
CA SER A 14 -9.05 -6.55 -8.77
C SER A 14 -8.02 -5.43 -8.81
N LEU A 15 -7.52 -4.96 -7.65
CA LEU A 15 -6.57 -3.85 -7.62
C LEU A 15 -5.23 -4.23 -8.27
N ARG A 16 -4.75 -5.46 -8.03
CA ARG A 16 -3.52 -6.00 -8.62
C ARG A 16 -3.64 -6.23 -10.13
N TYR A 17 -4.80 -6.68 -10.61
CA TYR A 17 -5.10 -6.81 -12.05
C TYR A 17 -5.23 -5.44 -12.73
N ASN A 18 -5.86 -4.46 -12.06
CA ASN A 18 -5.98 -3.09 -12.56
C ASN A 18 -4.61 -2.40 -12.69
N LEU A 19 -3.67 -2.64 -11.77
CA LEU A 19 -2.31 -2.09 -11.87
C LEU A 19 -1.48 -2.71 -13.00
N SER A 20 -1.62 -4.03 -13.22
CA SER A 20 -1.05 -4.70 -14.39
C SER A 20 -1.61 -4.11 -15.68
N LEU A 21 -2.91 -3.78 -15.71
CA LEU A 21 -3.58 -3.15 -16.85
C LEU A 21 -3.10 -1.71 -17.05
N ILE A 22 -3.07 -0.87 -16.00
CA ILE A 22 -2.55 0.51 -16.02
C ILE A 22 -1.13 0.53 -16.61
N ARG A 23 -0.27 -0.39 -16.15
CA ARG A 23 1.10 -0.52 -16.67
C ARG A 23 1.12 -0.94 -18.14
N LYS A 24 0.29 -1.89 -18.55
CA LYS A 24 0.18 -2.33 -19.96
C LYS A 24 -0.36 -1.24 -20.88
N LEU A 25 -1.28 -0.41 -20.37
CA LEU A 25 -1.88 0.70 -21.10
C LEU A 25 -0.99 1.95 -21.14
N GLY A 26 0.14 1.96 -20.42
CA GLY A 26 1.07 3.09 -20.40
C GLY A 26 0.49 4.35 -19.80
N ILE A 27 -0.50 4.22 -18.90
CA ILE A 27 -1.11 5.38 -18.23
C ILE A 27 -0.08 5.99 -17.29
N ASP A 28 0.24 7.27 -17.49
CA ASP A 28 1.10 7.99 -16.57
C ASP A 28 0.39 8.16 -15.22
N THR A 29 1.05 7.69 -14.18
CA THR A 29 0.59 7.78 -12.79
C THR A 29 1.61 8.50 -11.95
N SER A 30 2.59 9.18 -12.54
CA SER A 30 3.71 9.79 -11.83
C SER A 30 3.26 10.75 -10.73
N GLU A 31 2.18 11.49 -10.98
CA GLU A 31 1.58 12.47 -10.06
C GLU A 31 0.54 11.86 -9.10
N VAL A 32 0.25 10.56 -9.21
CA VAL A 32 -0.75 9.90 -8.39
C VAL A 32 -0.09 9.25 -7.18
N ARG A 33 -0.47 9.72 -5.99
CA ARG A 33 -0.13 9.08 -4.73
C ARG A 33 -0.93 7.80 -4.56
N PHE A 34 -0.23 6.70 -4.34
CA PHE A 34 -0.81 5.43 -3.96
C PHE A 34 -0.74 5.29 -2.45
N PRO A 35 -1.68 4.58 -1.84
CA PRO A 35 -1.59 4.33 -0.41
C PRO A 35 -0.41 3.40 -0.08
N GLN A 36 0.10 3.51 1.13
CA GLN A 36 1.37 2.92 1.60
C GLN A 36 1.23 1.56 2.29
N THR A 37 0.03 0.97 2.32
CA THR A 37 -0.16 -0.39 2.86
C THR A 37 0.71 -1.39 2.10
N GLY A 38 1.44 -2.24 2.83
CA GLY A 38 2.40 -3.17 2.22
C GLY A 38 3.72 -2.52 1.79
N SER A 39 4.04 -1.35 2.35
CA SER A 39 5.37 -0.74 2.20
C SER A 39 6.42 -1.56 2.96
N ASN A 40 7.49 -1.92 2.26
CA ASN A 40 8.52 -2.84 2.75
C ASN A 40 9.92 -2.22 2.73
N GLY A 41 10.05 -0.94 2.37
CA GLY A 41 11.34 -0.25 2.28
C GLY A 41 11.18 1.25 2.39
N ILE A 42 12.09 1.88 3.15
CA ILE A 42 12.19 3.33 3.28
C ILE A 42 13.65 3.79 3.15
N SER A 43 13.89 4.89 2.44
CA SER A 43 15.21 5.51 2.33
C SER A 43 15.09 7.03 2.29
N VAL A 44 16.17 7.73 2.63
CA VAL A 44 16.25 9.18 2.58
C VAL A 44 17.52 9.61 1.85
N ASP A 45 17.40 10.57 0.93
CA ASP A 45 18.54 11.12 0.20
C ASP A 45 19.21 12.31 0.90
N SER A 46 20.29 12.83 0.32
CA SER A 46 21.05 13.96 0.88
C SER A 46 20.23 15.26 0.97
N ARG A 47 19.15 15.38 0.20
CA ARG A 47 18.23 16.53 0.20
C ARG A 47 17.07 16.36 1.19
N GLY A 48 16.99 15.20 1.86
CA GLY A 48 15.92 14.85 2.78
C GLY A 48 14.63 14.42 2.08
N ARG A 49 14.67 14.05 0.79
CA ARG A 49 13.53 13.39 0.14
C ARG A 49 13.41 11.97 0.68
N ILE A 50 12.18 11.54 0.90
CA ILE A 50 11.85 10.25 1.50
C ILE A 50 11.32 9.35 0.38
N TYR A 51 11.93 8.19 0.23
CA TYR A 51 11.56 7.19 -0.76
C TYR A 51 10.89 6.02 -0.05
N CYS A 52 9.76 5.56 -0.56
CA CYS A 52 8.97 4.47 0.01
C CYS A 52 8.67 3.43 -1.06
N ALA A 53 9.14 2.20 -0.86
CA ALA A 53 8.91 1.10 -1.77
C ALA A 53 7.69 0.28 -1.33
N ILE A 54 6.66 0.27 -2.18
CA ILE A 54 5.43 -0.47 -1.95
C ILE A 54 5.45 -1.75 -2.77
N PHE A 55 5.52 -2.87 -2.06
CA PHE A 55 5.71 -4.17 -2.68
C PHE A 55 4.51 -4.60 -3.51
N ASP A 56 3.30 -4.47 -2.96
CA ASP A 56 2.07 -4.93 -3.60
C ASP A 56 1.77 -4.19 -4.91
N TYR A 57 2.26 -2.96 -5.02
CA TYR A 57 2.08 -2.11 -6.19
C TYR A 57 3.30 -2.07 -7.12
N GLN A 58 4.39 -2.74 -6.74
CA GLN A 58 5.68 -2.67 -7.43
C GLN A 58 6.04 -1.21 -7.76
N ARG A 59 5.91 -0.32 -6.77
CA ARG A 59 5.98 1.12 -6.96
C ARG A 59 6.89 1.76 -5.94
N LEU A 60 7.68 2.73 -6.40
CA LEU A 60 8.44 3.63 -5.55
C LEU A 60 7.68 4.96 -5.49
N GLN A 61 7.49 5.51 -4.28
CA GLN A 61 6.91 6.82 -4.08
C GLN A 61 7.91 7.73 -3.39
N VAL A 62 7.93 9.00 -3.80
CA VAL A 62 8.85 10.02 -3.32
C VAL A 62 8.08 11.13 -2.64
N TYR A 63 8.54 11.49 -1.46
CA TYR A 63 8.00 12.56 -0.64
C TYR A 63 9.09 13.59 -0.36
N ASP A 64 8.69 14.83 -0.16
CA ASP A 64 9.59 15.87 0.32
C ASP A 64 9.93 15.67 1.82
N LYS A 65 10.84 16.49 2.33
CA LYS A 65 11.24 16.47 3.75
C LYS A 65 10.09 16.75 4.74
N ASN A 66 8.97 17.26 4.25
CA ASN A 66 7.78 17.59 5.03
C ASN A 66 6.70 16.49 4.92
N GLY A 67 6.93 15.44 4.12
CA GLY A 67 5.97 14.36 3.89
C GLY A 67 4.95 14.62 2.78
N GLN A 68 5.15 15.65 1.96
CA GLN A 68 4.31 15.90 0.78
C GLN A 68 4.72 15.00 -0.37
N PHE A 69 3.74 14.36 -1.01
CA PHE A 69 4.01 13.52 -2.19
C PHE A 69 4.51 14.37 -3.35
N ILE A 70 5.62 13.94 -3.96
CA ILE A 70 6.21 14.59 -5.13
C ILE A 70 5.86 13.81 -6.39
N ARG A 71 6.17 12.51 -6.39
CA ARG A 71 5.95 11.62 -7.54
C ARG A 71 6.07 10.15 -7.15
N GLY A 72 5.70 9.25 -8.05
CA GLY A 72 6.04 7.85 -7.96
C GLY A 72 6.20 7.19 -9.31
N TRP A 73 6.81 6.01 -9.35
CA TRP A 73 6.97 5.25 -10.58
C TRP A 73 6.96 3.75 -10.31
N PHE A 74 6.60 2.99 -11.33
CA PHE A 74 6.65 1.53 -11.26
C PHE A 74 8.10 1.07 -11.32
N THR A 75 8.44 0.15 -10.43
CA THR A 75 9.71 -0.56 -10.37
C THR A 75 9.45 -2.05 -10.59
N TYR A 76 10.50 -2.81 -10.89
CA TYR A 76 10.40 -4.26 -10.91
C TYR A 76 10.80 -4.83 -9.55
N ILE A 77 9.82 -5.40 -8.84
CA ILE A 77 10.09 -6.16 -7.61
C ILE A 77 9.63 -7.61 -7.83
N PRO A 78 10.52 -8.61 -7.75
CA PRO A 78 10.14 -10.00 -7.99
C PRO A 78 8.98 -10.45 -7.08
N LYS A 79 8.10 -11.33 -7.58
CA LYS A 79 6.88 -11.74 -6.85
C LYS A 79 7.14 -12.58 -5.59
N LYS A 80 8.35 -13.13 -5.43
CA LYS A 80 8.76 -13.98 -4.30
C LYS A 80 9.94 -13.34 -3.57
N VAL A 81 9.73 -12.13 -3.05
CA VAL A 81 10.73 -11.41 -2.28
C VAL A 81 10.38 -11.53 -0.81
N PHE A 82 11.32 -12.07 -0.03
CA PHE A 82 11.23 -12.12 1.43
C PHE A 82 11.85 -10.88 2.09
N SER A 83 12.70 -10.17 1.35
CA SER A 83 13.59 -9.12 1.86
C SER A 83 13.80 -8.06 0.77
N LEU A 84 13.40 -6.82 1.04
CA LEU A 84 13.54 -5.67 0.14
C LEU A 84 14.24 -4.53 0.88
N HIS A 85 15.41 -4.10 0.41
CA HIS A 85 16.13 -2.97 0.96
C HIS A 85 16.06 -1.80 -0.02
N LEU A 86 15.76 -0.63 0.54
CA LEU A 86 15.76 0.63 -0.18
C LEU A 86 16.86 1.49 0.42
N LEU A 87 17.84 1.88 -0.39
CA LEU A 87 19.01 2.64 0.04
C LEU A 87 19.27 3.79 -0.93
N THR A 88 19.89 4.83 -0.43
CA THR A 88 20.36 5.94 -1.26
C THR A 88 21.87 6.03 -1.15
N ASP A 89 22.57 6.09 -2.29
CA ASP A 89 24.03 6.25 -2.33
C ASP A 89 24.43 7.72 -2.13
N PRO A 90 25.74 8.04 -1.97
CA PRO A 90 26.21 9.42 -1.85
C PRO A 90 25.91 10.33 -3.07
N ASN A 91 25.51 9.76 -4.21
CA ASN A 91 25.13 10.49 -5.42
C ASN A 91 23.61 10.67 -5.56
N ASP A 92 22.83 10.37 -4.51
CA ASP A 92 21.37 10.35 -4.51
C ASP A 92 20.74 9.33 -5.47
N ASN A 93 21.46 8.25 -5.82
CA ASN A 93 20.87 7.13 -6.55
C ASN A 93 20.15 6.19 -5.58
N ILE A 94 18.98 5.72 -6.00
CA ILE A 94 18.14 4.82 -5.23
C ILE A 94 18.44 3.37 -5.61
N HIS A 95 18.89 2.60 -4.64
CA HIS A 95 19.18 1.18 -4.75
C HIS A 95 18.00 0.39 -4.19
N ILE A 96 17.39 -0.42 -5.05
CA ILE A 96 16.34 -1.37 -4.70
C ILE A 96 16.94 -2.76 -4.75
N VAL A 97 17.24 -3.32 -3.57
CA VAL A 97 17.90 -4.63 -3.44
C VAL A 97 16.90 -5.64 -2.91
N ALA A 98 16.75 -6.74 -3.62
CA ALA A 98 15.94 -7.88 -3.22
C ALA A 98 16.72 -9.18 -3.50
N ASN A 99 16.27 -10.29 -2.92
CA ASN A 99 16.99 -11.57 -2.98
C ASN A 99 17.36 -12.07 -4.39
N ALA A 100 16.64 -11.61 -5.42
CA ALA A 100 16.82 -11.99 -6.82
C ALA A 100 17.15 -10.82 -7.76
N SER A 101 17.21 -9.59 -7.24
CA SER A 101 17.37 -8.40 -8.09
C SER A 101 18.00 -7.22 -7.37
N HIS A 102 18.82 -6.47 -8.07
CA HIS A 102 19.29 -5.16 -7.65
C HIS A 102 19.09 -4.17 -8.79
N ASP A 103 18.14 -3.24 -8.59
CA ASP A 103 17.85 -2.17 -9.53
C ASP A 103 18.31 -0.83 -8.95
N ILE A 104 18.98 -0.01 -9.76
CA ILE A 104 19.48 1.31 -9.37
C ILE A 104 18.77 2.36 -10.21
N TYR A 105 18.14 3.33 -9.54
CA TYR A 105 17.45 4.45 -10.15
C TYR A 105 18.17 5.75 -9.81
N ASP A 106 18.15 6.71 -10.71
CA ASP A 106 18.50 8.08 -10.36
C ASP A 106 17.38 8.71 -9.53
N SER A 107 17.64 9.89 -8.97
CA SER A 107 16.62 10.57 -8.19
C SER A 107 15.39 10.98 -9.01
N ASN A 108 15.48 11.09 -10.34
CA ASN A 108 14.38 11.40 -11.25
C ASN A 108 13.50 10.18 -11.58
N GLY A 109 13.90 8.98 -11.19
CA GLY A 109 13.21 7.72 -11.49
C GLY A 109 13.64 7.07 -12.80
N VAL A 110 14.75 7.51 -13.39
CA VAL A 110 15.38 6.87 -14.54
C VAL A 110 16.16 5.65 -14.04
N LEU A 111 15.93 4.48 -14.64
CA LEU A 111 16.67 3.27 -14.34
C LEU A 111 18.10 3.38 -14.89
N LEU A 112 19.09 3.35 -14.01
CA LEU A 112 20.51 3.43 -14.35
C LEU A 112 21.13 2.05 -14.56
N SER A 113 20.75 1.08 -13.73
CA SER A 113 21.32 -0.27 -13.78
C SER A 113 20.35 -1.32 -13.25
N THR A 114 20.46 -2.52 -13.81
CA THR A 114 19.73 -3.70 -13.36
C THR A 114 20.68 -4.88 -13.30
N LYS A 115 20.67 -5.56 -12.15
CA LYS A 115 21.35 -6.83 -11.91
C LYS A 115 20.33 -7.87 -11.49
N ARG A 116 20.37 -9.05 -12.12
CA ARG A 116 19.50 -10.19 -11.81
C ARG A 116 20.38 -11.38 -11.45
N GLY A 117 20.01 -12.16 -10.42
CA GLY A 117 20.77 -13.33 -10.01
C GLY A 117 20.22 -13.97 -8.75
N GLU A 118 20.40 -15.28 -8.59
CA GLU A 118 20.02 -16.02 -7.40
C GLU A 118 21.10 -15.81 -6.32
N ASN A 119 20.69 -15.44 -5.08
CA ASN A 119 21.55 -15.17 -3.91
C ASN A 119 22.16 -13.77 -3.81
N LEU A 120 21.48 -12.73 -4.30
CA LEU A 120 21.78 -11.38 -3.79
C LEU A 120 21.29 -11.35 -2.34
N ASP A 121 22.19 -11.25 -1.37
CA ASP A 121 21.80 -11.09 0.03
C ASP A 121 21.75 -9.59 0.34
N PRO A 122 20.55 -9.00 0.52
CA PRO A 122 20.42 -7.57 0.76
C PRO A 122 21.17 -7.11 2.01
N ASN A 123 21.40 -8.00 2.98
CA ASN A 123 22.13 -7.72 4.21
C ASN A 123 23.65 -7.83 4.04
N LYS A 124 24.14 -8.59 3.05
CA LYS A 124 25.58 -8.66 2.73
C LYS A 124 26.01 -7.57 1.78
N GLU A 125 25.14 -7.17 0.86
CA GLU A 125 25.49 -6.09 -0.06
C GLU A 125 25.56 -4.75 0.66
N HIS A 126 24.80 -4.52 1.74
CA HIS A 126 24.84 -3.24 2.48
C HIS A 126 24.54 -3.35 3.98
N VAL A 127 25.27 -2.57 4.78
CA VAL A 127 25.08 -2.38 6.22
C VAL A 127 24.02 -1.29 6.44
N GLY A 128 22.77 -1.66 6.67
CA GLY A 128 21.67 -0.74 6.95
C GLY A 128 20.75 -1.29 8.04
N ASP A 129 20.01 -0.41 8.72
CA ASP A 129 19.29 -0.71 9.96
C ASP A 129 18.00 -1.55 9.82
N GLY A 130 17.82 -2.27 8.71
CA GLY A 130 16.70 -3.18 8.45
C GLY A 130 15.59 -2.62 7.54
N TYR A 131 14.63 -3.46 7.18
CA TYR A 131 13.63 -3.22 6.11
C TYR A 131 12.73 -2.00 6.31
N ASN A 132 12.42 -1.65 7.56
CA ASN A 132 11.36 -0.69 7.89
C ASN A 132 11.88 0.62 8.49
N LEU A 133 13.19 0.85 8.44
CA LEU A 133 13.77 2.05 9.00
C LEU A 133 15.03 2.50 8.25
N THR A 134 15.31 3.80 8.32
CA THR A 134 16.49 4.42 7.70
C THR A 134 16.94 5.63 8.51
N ARG A 135 18.17 6.09 8.29
CA ARG A 135 18.75 7.26 8.95
C ARG A 135 19.17 8.30 7.92
N ASP A 136 18.96 9.57 8.21
CA ASP A 136 19.56 10.66 7.43
C ASP A 136 20.94 11.06 7.95
N GLN A 137 21.63 11.91 7.18
CA GLN A 137 22.96 12.45 7.52
C GLN A 137 23.00 13.25 8.84
N HIS A 138 21.85 13.69 9.37
CA HIS A 138 21.75 14.41 10.63
C HIS A 138 21.44 13.47 11.82
N GLY A 139 21.39 12.15 11.57
CA GLY A 139 21.06 11.15 12.57
C GLY A 139 19.57 11.03 12.89
N ASN A 140 18.67 11.66 12.11
CA ASN A 140 17.24 11.42 12.29
C ASN A 140 16.89 10.03 11.77
N VAL A 141 16.03 9.32 12.50
CA VAL A 141 15.54 7.98 12.14
C VAL A 141 14.15 8.10 11.53
N TYR A 142 13.94 7.52 10.37
CA TYR A 142 12.63 7.41 9.71
C TYR A 142 12.20 5.97 9.76
N ARG A 143 10.97 5.69 10.18
CA ARG A 143 10.44 4.32 10.22
C ARG A 143 8.94 4.26 9.99
N PHE A 144 8.47 3.11 9.54
CA PHE A 144 7.04 2.79 9.60
C PHE A 144 6.62 2.61 11.05
N GLN A 145 5.56 3.32 11.44
CA GLN A 145 4.97 3.13 12.76
C GLN A 145 4.32 1.74 12.82
N SER A 146 4.53 1.04 13.92
CA SER A 146 3.85 -0.23 14.21
C SER A 146 2.67 0.00 15.15
N GLY A 147 1.59 -0.75 14.95
CA GLY A 147 0.40 -0.70 15.81
C GLY A 147 -0.90 -0.93 15.05
N LEU A 148 -1.99 -1.11 15.79
CA LEU A 148 -3.34 -1.32 15.24
C LEU A 148 -3.78 -0.14 14.35
N SER A 149 -3.45 1.09 14.75
CA SER A 149 -3.71 2.28 13.93
C SER A 149 -2.91 2.28 12.64
N SER A 150 -1.66 1.80 12.66
CA SER A 150 -0.80 1.68 11.47
C SER A 150 -1.22 0.57 10.51
N MET A 151 -2.00 -0.41 10.98
CA MET A 151 -2.62 -1.42 10.13
C MET A 151 -3.76 -0.83 9.28
N LEU A 152 -4.43 0.21 9.78
CA LEU A 152 -5.50 0.91 9.06
C LEU A 152 -4.97 2.12 8.31
N PHE A 153 -4.08 2.89 8.92
CA PHE A 153 -3.51 4.12 8.37
C PHE A 153 -1.99 4.02 8.47
N PRO A 154 -1.30 3.53 7.42
CA PRO A 154 0.15 3.47 7.40
C PRO A 154 0.72 4.85 7.70
N LYS A 155 1.63 4.90 8.68
CA LYS A 155 2.29 6.14 9.11
C LYS A 155 3.79 5.99 9.02
N ILE A 156 4.43 7.01 8.49
CA ILE A 156 5.88 7.18 8.58
C ILE A 156 6.15 8.25 9.62
N ILE A 157 6.97 7.88 10.60
CA ILE A 157 7.41 8.78 11.66
C ILE A 157 8.89 9.10 11.50
N LYS A 158 9.24 10.34 11.81
CA LYS A 158 10.61 10.82 11.99
C LYS A 158 10.91 10.95 13.47
N ILE A 159 12.06 10.45 13.88
CA ILE A 159 12.58 10.52 15.24
C ILE A 159 13.86 11.32 15.18
N THR A 160 13.93 12.42 15.91
CA THR A 160 15.14 13.24 15.99
C THR A 160 16.18 12.57 16.89
N PRO A 161 17.48 12.97 16.82
CA PRO A 161 18.50 12.52 17.76
C PRO A 161 18.16 12.82 19.24
N THR A 162 17.31 13.82 19.49
CA THR A 162 16.82 14.17 20.83
C THR A 162 15.70 13.24 21.33
N GLY A 163 15.18 12.35 20.47
CA GLY A 163 14.10 11.42 20.78
C GLY A 163 12.69 11.94 20.48
N GLU A 164 12.55 13.16 19.93
CA GLU A 164 11.27 13.72 19.52
C GLU A 164 10.71 12.95 18.32
N GLN A 165 9.44 12.54 18.41
CA GLN A 165 8.77 11.80 17.34
C GLN A 165 7.73 12.68 16.65
N LYS A 166 7.77 12.72 15.32
CA LYS A 166 6.82 13.45 14.48
C LYS A 166 6.28 12.54 13.38
N VAL A 167 4.96 12.51 13.22
CA VAL A 167 4.32 11.88 12.05
C VAL A 167 4.59 12.79 10.84
N LEU A 168 5.23 12.23 9.81
CA LEU A 168 5.53 12.95 8.57
C LEU A 168 4.53 12.60 7.48
N ILE A 169 4.26 11.32 7.29
CA ILE A 169 3.37 10.85 6.23
C ILE A 169 2.32 9.97 6.87
N GLU A 170 1.07 10.31 6.59
CA GLU A 170 -0.10 9.52 6.95
C GLU A 170 -0.98 9.41 5.70
N ASP A 171 -1.48 8.22 5.43
CA ASP A 171 -2.50 8.05 4.40
C ASP A 171 -3.82 8.61 4.89
N PRO A 172 -4.46 9.52 4.14
CA PRO A 172 -5.74 10.06 4.53
C PRO A 172 -6.85 9.03 4.28
N LEU A 173 -8.00 9.23 4.92
CA LEU A 173 -9.10 8.25 4.93
C LEU A 173 -9.59 7.89 3.51
N GLU A 174 -9.52 8.81 2.55
CA GLU A 174 -9.95 8.60 1.17
C GLU A 174 -9.12 7.52 0.48
N LEU A 175 -7.80 7.50 0.71
CA LEU A 175 -6.94 6.45 0.17
C LEU A 175 -7.20 5.09 0.84
N TRP A 176 -7.55 5.10 2.13
CA TRP A 176 -7.95 3.87 2.84
C TRP A 176 -9.25 3.29 2.30
N LEU A 177 -10.25 4.14 2.03
CA LEU A 177 -11.51 3.71 1.42
C LEU A 177 -11.23 2.95 0.11
N MET A 178 -10.29 3.43 -0.71
CA MET A 178 -9.92 2.80 -1.99
C MET A 178 -9.18 1.46 -1.86
N MET A 179 -8.55 1.18 -0.71
CA MET A 179 -7.73 -0.03 -0.49
C MET A 179 -8.46 -1.21 0.12
N GLY A 180 -9.45 -0.95 0.97
CA GLY A 180 -10.04 -1.98 1.82
C GLY A 180 -11.18 -2.75 1.17
N PRO A 181 -11.60 -3.89 1.77
CA PRO A 181 -12.87 -4.53 1.42
C PRO A 181 -14.07 -3.64 1.76
N VAL A 182 -13.87 -2.41 2.25
CA VAL A 182 -14.91 -1.47 2.68
C VAL A 182 -15.96 -1.28 1.60
N HIS A 183 -15.56 -1.15 0.33
CA HIS A 183 -16.51 -1.10 -0.78
C HIS A 183 -17.32 -2.40 -0.90
N ALA A 184 -16.67 -3.56 -0.79
CA ALA A 184 -17.35 -4.86 -0.82
C ALA A 184 -18.24 -5.07 0.41
N TRP A 185 -17.83 -4.60 1.60
CA TRP A 185 -18.59 -4.66 2.84
C TRP A 185 -19.77 -3.70 2.81
N LEU A 186 -19.62 -2.48 2.29
CA LEU A 186 -20.71 -1.53 2.09
C LEU A 186 -21.74 -2.12 1.14
N LEU A 187 -21.32 -2.67 -0.01
CA LEU A 187 -22.21 -3.35 -0.94
C LEU A 187 -22.89 -4.56 -0.30
N PHE A 188 -22.15 -5.35 0.47
CA PHE A 188 -22.69 -6.49 1.21
C PHE A 188 -23.72 -6.05 2.26
N MET A 189 -23.45 -5.00 3.02
CA MET A 189 -24.37 -4.44 4.02
C MET A 189 -25.62 -3.86 3.37
N LEU A 190 -25.48 -3.12 2.26
CA LEU A 190 -26.61 -2.61 1.48
C LEU A 190 -27.47 -3.76 0.94
N TRP A 191 -26.85 -4.85 0.48
CA TRP A 191 -27.55 -6.04 0.02
C TRP A 191 -28.27 -6.78 1.15
N MET A 192 -27.64 -6.92 2.32
CA MET A 192 -28.26 -7.48 3.51
C MET A 192 -29.45 -6.64 3.99
N LEU A 193 -29.33 -5.31 3.95
CA LEU A 193 -30.43 -4.40 4.25
C LEU A 193 -31.58 -4.55 3.26
N PHE A 194 -31.29 -4.66 1.97
CA PHE A 194 -32.28 -4.92 0.93
C PHE A 194 -33.03 -6.23 1.19
N LEU A 195 -32.33 -7.33 1.50
CA LEU A 195 -32.95 -8.61 1.85
C LEU A 195 -33.85 -8.52 3.09
N ALA A 196 -33.40 -7.80 4.13
CA ALA A 196 -34.19 -7.59 5.34
C ALA A 196 -35.50 -6.84 5.02
N VAL A 197 -35.44 -5.79 4.20
CA VAL A 197 -36.62 -5.04 3.75
C VAL A 197 -37.58 -5.94 2.95
N VAL A 198 -37.07 -6.71 1.99
CA VAL A 198 -37.89 -7.65 1.19
C VAL A 198 -38.57 -8.69 2.08
N PHE A 199 -37.84 -9.24 3.06
CA PHE A 199 -38.37 -10.21 4.01
C PHE A 199 -39.50 -9.61 4.85
N VAL A 200 -39.31 -8.42 5.41
CA VAL A 200 -40.33 -7.69 6.19
C VAL A 200 -41.57 -7.40 5.33
N LEU A 201 -41.40 -6.92 4.10
CA LEU A 201 -42.52 -6.65 3.19
C LEU A 201 -43.30 -7.93 2.83
N ASN A 202 -42.61 -9.04 2.60
CA ASN A 202 -43.26 -10.33 2.32
C ASN A 202 -43.99 -10.89 3.55
N TYR A 203 -43.40 -10.75 4.74
CA TYR A 203 -44.06 -11.12 6.00
C TYR A 203 -45.40 -10.39 6.18
N PHE A 204 -45.42 -9.07 5.99
CA PHE A 204 -46.66 -8.29 6.08
C PHE A 204 -47.68 -8.64 4.98
N ARG A 205 -47.24 -8.96 3.75
CA ARG A 205 -48.13 -9.45 2.68
C ARG A 205 -48.79 -10.77 3.05
N LEU A 206 -48.03 -11.71 3.63
CA LEU A 206 -48.55 -13.00 4.07
C LEU A 206 -49.56 -12.85 5.21
N GLN A 207 -49.27 -11.99 6.19
CA GLN A 207 -50.21 -11.67 7.28
C GLN A 207 -51.53 -11.11 6.75
N ARG A 208 -51.51 -10.13 5.83
CA ARG A 208 -52.75 -9.58 5.23
C ARG A 208 -53.57 -10.65 4.49
N ARG A 209 -52.91 -11.55 3.75
CA ARG A 209 -53.60 -12.65 3.06
C ARG A 209 -54.24 -13.63 4.04
N ALA A 210 -53.55 -13.97 5.12
CA ALA A 210 -54.09 -14.84 6.17
C ALA A 210 -55.31 -14.20 6.86
N SER A 211 -55.26 -12.90 7.16
CA SER A 211 -56.38 -12.18 7.75
C SER A 211 -57.60 -12.08 6.82
N SER A 212 -57.39 -11.95 5.51
CA SER A 212 -58.49 -11.90 4.53
C SER A 212 -59.19 -13.25 4.28
N VAL A 213 -58.55 -14.37 4.62
CA VAL A 213 -59.11 -15.72 4.43
C VAL A 213 -59.96 -16.18 5.62
N ILE A 214 -59.77 -15.59 6.81
CA ILE A 214 -60.50 -15.93 8.04
C ILE A 214 -61.84 -15.15 8.15
N LEU A 215 -62.09 -14.17 7.27
CA LEU A 215 -63.26 -13.29 7.29
C LEU A 215 -64.40 -13.70 6.32
N PHE A 216 -64.38 -14.93 5.80
CA PHE A 216 -65.45 -15.53 4.99
C PHE A 216 -65.94 -16.82 5.63
#